data_AF-A0A328ENZ9-F1
#
_entry.id   AF-A0A328ENZ9-F1
#
_cell.length_a   1.000
_cell.length_b   1.000
_cell.length_c   1.000
_cell.angle_alpha   90.00
_cell.angle_beta   90.00
_cell.angle_gamma   90.00
#
_symmetry.space_group_name_H-M   'P 1'
#
loop_
_entity.id
_entity.type
_entity.pdbx_description
1 polymer ?
#
loop_
_entity_poly.entity_id
_entity_poly.type
_entity_poly.pdbx_seq_one_letter_code
_entity_poly.pdbx_strand_id
1 'polypeptide(L)'
;MGKQSAEVITVSHAHPNHSFTSAIDGNPHIVSGPGEYEIGDVIILGLSTFHDDSKGSERGKNTIYQMEIDDLSICHLGDIGQGLTDSQIEELGRVDILLLPVGGGNTISPGKAAEIMRKLEPSVVIPMHFQSDLSTSSLLPIGQFLKEIGISSLEPQSKLNITRGNLPVTTQVMLLQP
;
A
#
# COMPACT_ATOMS: atom_id res chain seq x y z
N MET A 1 0.80 16.74 -17.02
CA MET A 1 1.83 15.73 -16.72
C MET A 1 2.20 15.02 -18.01
N GLY A 2 3.49 14.84 -18.30
CA GLY A 2 3.90 13.94 -19.39
C GLY A 2 3.46 12.51 -19.06
N LYS A 3 3.28 11.66 -20.08
CA LYS A 3 3.03 10.23 -19.85
C LYS A 3 4.17 9.66 -19.00
N GLN A 4 3.81 8.92 -17.96
CA GLN A 4 4.77 8.21 -17.13
C GLN A 4 5.22 6.95 -17.87
N SER A 5 6.51 6.64 -17.79
CA SER A 5 7.07 5.37 -18.26
C SER A 5 7.53 4.54 -17.07
N ALA A 6 7.42 3.22 -17.15
CA ALA A 6 7.89 2.32 -16.11
C ALA A 6 8.54 1.08 -16.73
N GLU A 7 9.45 0.46 -15.99
CA GLU A 7 10.03 -0.85 -16.33
C GLU A 7 9.19 -2.00 -15.74
N VAL A 8 8.57 -1.78 -14.58
CA VAL A 8 7.71 -2.74 -13.90
C VAL A 8 6.41 -2.06 -13.45
N ILE A 9 5.30 -2.77 -13.59
CA ILE A 9 4.00 -2.39 -13.03
C ILE A 9 3.46 -3.55 -12.22
N THR A 10 3.13 -3.29 -10.95
CA THR A 10 2.37 -4.22 -10.13
C THR A 10 0.89 -3.85 -10.12
N VAL A 11 0.01 -4.86 -10.22
CA VAL A 11 -1.45 -4.69 -10.19
C VAL A 11 -2.02 -5.58 -9.09
N SER A 12 -2.50 -4.96 -8.01
CA SER A 12 -2.97 -5.70 -6.81
C SER A 12 -4.19 -6.56 -7.11
N HIS A 13 -5.11 -6.05 -7.93
CA HIS A 13 -6.29 -6.77 -8.40
C HIS A 13 -6.87 -6.09 -9.65
N ALA A 14 -7.67 -6.85 -10.41
CA ALA A 14 -8.34 -6.35 -11.60
C ALA A 14 -9.56 -5.49 -11.21
N HIS A 15 -9.34 -4.17 -11.09
CA HIS A 15 -10.39 -3.19 -10.84
C HIS A 15 -10.13 -1.91 -11.65
N PRO A 16 -11.16 -1.23 -12.20
CA PRO A 16 -10.96 -0.05 -13.04
C PRO A 16 -10.10 1.05 -12.41
N ASN A 17 -10.17 1.21 -11.09
CA ASN A 17 -9.39 2.22 -10.36
C ASN A 17 -7.97 1.77 -9.99
N HIS A 18 -7.59 0.52 -10.26
CA HIS A 18 -6.32 -0.10 -9.80
C HIS A 18 -5.53 -0.85 -10.88
N SER A 19 -6.03 -0.90 -12.13
CA SER A 19 -5.44 -1.73 -13.20
C SER A 19 -5.25 -1.00 -14.53
N PHE A 20 -5.18 0.34 -14.52
CA PHE A 20 -5.06 1.14 -15.73
C PHE A 20 -3.62 1.23 -16.28
N THR A 21 -3.09 0.09 -16.72
CA THR A 21 -1.71 -0.03 -17.20
C THR A 21 -1.47 0.59 -18.59
N SER A 22 -2.52 0.74 -19.40
CA SER A 22 -2.42 1.26 -20.78
C SER A 22 -2.04 2.75 -20.88
N ALA A 23 -2.06 3.47 -19.76
CA ALA A 23 -1.58 4.85 -19.69
C ALA A 23 -0.05 4.97 -19.54
N ILE A 24 0.64 3.86 -19.25
CA ILE A 24 2.08 3.84 -18.99
C ILE A 24 2.83 3.42 -20.26
N ASP A 25 3.82 4.22 -20.65
CA ASP A 25 4.71 3.91 -21.78
C ASP A 25 5.91 3.05 -21.33
N GLY A 26 6.69 2.50 -22.27
CA GLY A 26 7.98 1.85 -21.97
C GLY A 26 8.01 0.31 -22.03
N ASN A 27 6.93 -0.35 -22.48
CA ASN A 27 6.80 -1.82 -22.50
C ASN A 27 7.12 -2.48 -21.13
N PRO A 28 6.42 -2.09 -20.07
CA PRO A 28 6.69 -2.59 -18.72
C PRO A 28 6.41 -4.08 -18.56
N HIS A 29 7.15 -4.72 -17.66
CA HIS A 29 6.79 -6.02 -17.12
C HIS A 29 5.59 -5.86 -16.18
N ILE A 30 4.47 -6.51 -16.50
CA ILE A 30 3.26 -6.45 -15.69
C ILE A 30 3.22 -7.65 -14.75
N VAL A 31 3.21 -7.38 -13.45
CA VAL A 31 3.03 -8.37 -12.37
C VAL A 31 1.61 -8.20 -11.81
N SER A 32 0.77 -9.22 -11.97
CA SER A 32 -0.66 -9.15 -11.64
C SER A 32 -1.17 -10.39 -10.91
N GLY A 33 -0.35 -10.97 -10.04
CA GLY A 33 -0.70 -12.14 -9.23
C GLY A 33 0.32 -12.41 -8.14
N PRO A 34 0.01 -13.35 -7.23
CA PRO A 34 0.93 -13.77 -6.19
C PRO A 34 2.09 -14.60 -6.75
N GLY A 35 3.24 -14.53 -6.08
CA GLY A 35 4.47 -15.21 -6.46
C GLY A 35 5.71 -14.37 -6.16
N GLU A 36 6.88 -14.95 -6.38
CA GLU A 36 8.15 -14.27 -6.32
C GLU A 36 8.59 -13.91 -7.74
N TYR A 37 9.04 -12.67 -7.93
CA TYR A 37 9.50 -12.14 -9.21
C TYR A 37 10.83 -11.41 -9.02
N GLU A 38 11.72 -11.55 -9.98
CA GLU A 38 12.96 -10.80 -10.06
C GLU A 38 13.01 -10.14 -11.44
N ILE A 39 12.96 -8.81 -11.48
CA ILE A 39 12.90 -8.04 -12.72
C ILE A 39 13.92 -6.91 -12.64
N GLY A 40 15.04 -7.09 -13.36
CA GLY A 40 16.20 -6.21 -13.21
C GLY A 40 16.78 -6.36 -11.80
N ASP A 41 17.02 -5.22 -11.14
CA ASP A 41 17.53 -5.18 -9.76
C ASP A 41 16.41 -5.13 -8.70
N VAL A 42 15.15 -5.36 -9.10
CA VAL A 42 13.98 -5.32 -8.22
C VAL A 42 13.51 -6.73 -7.90
N ILE A 43 13.44 -7.05 -6.61
CA ILE A 43 12.83 -8.29 -6.10
C ILE A 43 11.41 -7.96 -5.65
N ILE A 44 10.43 -8.76 -6.07
CA ILE A 44 9.01 -8.54 -5.79
C ILE A 44 8.41 -9.81 -5.19
N LEU A 45 7.84 -9.68 -4.00
CA LEU A 45 7.00 -10.70 -3.38
C LEU A 45 5.52 -10.27 -3.50
N GLY A 46 4.75 -11.04 -4.28
CA GLY A 46 3.31 -10.93 -4.39
C GLY A 46 2.62 -11.89 -3.42
N LEU A 47 1.99 -11.38 -2.36
CA LEU A 47 1.31 -12.18 -1.35
C LEU A 47 -0.20 -12.20 -1.58
N SER A 48 -0.78 -13.40 -1.69
CA SER A 48 -2.22 -13.56 -1.90
C SER A 48 -3.00 -13.17 -0.63
N THR A 49 -3.95 -12.26 -0.80
CA THR A 49 -4.89 -11.80 0.24
C THR A 49 -6.29 -11.63 -0.34
N PHE A 50 -7.21 -11.10 0.45
CA PHE A 50 -8.59 -10.85 0.05
C PHE A 50 -8.97 -9.38 0.18
N HIS A 51 -9.87 -8.94 -0.69
CA HIS A 51 -10.48 -7.60 -0.69
C HIS A 51 -11.62 -7.48 0.34
N ASP A 52 -11.93 -8.58 1.03
CA ASP A 52 -12.91 -8.66 2.10
C ASP A 52 -12.41 -9.59 3.23
N ASP A 53 -13.12 -9.57 4.37
CA ASP A 53 -12.83 -10.45 5.52
C ASP A 53 -13.58 -11.80 5.43
N SER A 54 -14.19 -12.08 4.27
CA SER A 54 -15.01 -13.25 3.95
C SER A 54 -14.32 -14.18 2.92
N LYS A 55 -12.98 -14.16 2.89
CA LYS A 55 -12.13 -14.97 1.98
C LYS A 55 -12.41 -14.72 0.49
N GLY A 56 -12.71 -13.48 0.13
CA GLY A 56 -12.92 -13.04 -1.24
C GLY A 56 -14.32 -13.33 -1.77
N SER A 57 -15.27 -13.79 -0.93
CA SER A 57 -16.62 -14.12 -1.40
C SER A 57 -17.44 -12.90 -1.79
N GLU A 58 -17.09 -11.71 -1.29
CA GLU A 58 -17.85 -10.48 -1.52
C GLU A 58 -17.20 -9.59 -2.58
N ARG A 59 -15.87 -9.50 -2.55
CA ARG A 59 -15.07 -8.55 -3.36
C ARG A 59 -13.89 -9.19 -4.07
N GLY A 60 -13.63 -10.47 -3.83
CA GLY A 60 -12.59 -11.23 -4.52
C GLY A 60 -11.21 -11.13 -3.89
N LYS A 61 -10.19 -11.40 -4.72
CA LYS A 61 -8.80 -11.49 -4.29
C LYS A 61 -8.11 -10.13 -4.35
N ASN A 62 -7.11 -9.97 -3.51
CA ASN A 62 -6.16 -8.87 -3.52
C ASN A 62 -4.73 -9.44 -3.47
N THR A 63 -3.77 -8.76 -4.06
CA THR A 63 -2.35 -9.10 -3.97
C THR A 63 -1.63 -7.95 -3.30
N ILE A 64 -1.00 -8.22 -2.16
CA ILE A 64 -0.03 -7.31 -1.56
C ILE A 64 1.27 -7.47 -2.36
N TYR A 65 1.94 -6.36 -2.66
CA TYR A 65 3.30 -6.43 -3.23
C TYR A 65 4.30 -5.81 -2.29
N GLN A 66 5.29 -6.59 -1.90
CA GLN A 66 6.51 -6.09 -1.32
C GLN A 66 7.58 -6.03 -2.40
N MET A 67 8.28 -4.90 -2.48
CA MET A 67 9.32 -4.64 -3.48
C MET A 67 10.59 -4.21 -2.75
N GLU A 68 11.69 -4.89 -3.03
CA GLU A 68 13.03 -4.50 -2.58
C GLU A 68 13.69 -3.71 -3.71
N ILE A 69 14.00 -2.42 -3.46
CA ILE A 69 14.60 -1.49 -4.42
C ILE A 69 15.62 -0.63 -3.67
N ASP A 70 16.86 -0.54 -4.15
CA ASP A 70 17.91 0.28 -3.52
C ASP A 70 18.06 0.05 -2.00
N ASP A 71 18.06 -1.23 -1.58
CA ASP A 71 18.08 -1.68 -0.18
C ASP A 71 16.88 -1.19 0.66
N LEU A 72 15.79 -0.73 0.03
CA LEU A 72 14.53 -0.37 0.70
C LEU A 72 13.45 -1.41 0.39
N SER A 73 12.76 -1.82 1.45
CA SER A 73 11.57 -2.67 1.37
C SER A 73 10.30 -1.83 1.39
N ILE A 74 9.59 -1.83 0.27
CA ILE A 74 8.34 -1.08 0.07
C ILE A 74 7.18 -2.05 -0.02
N CYS A 75 6.23 -1.98 0.90
CA CYS A 75 5.05 -2.84 0.92
C CYS A 75 3.78 -2.07 0.55
N HIS A 76 3.14 -2.49 -0.54
CA HIS A 76 1.88 -1.95 -1.03
C HIS A 76 0.73 -2.93 -0.76
N LEU A 77 -0.16 -2.56 0.17
CA LEU A 77 -1.22 -3.47 0.60
C LEU A 77 -2.39 -3.62 -0.39
N GLY A 78 -2.44 -2.82 -1.45
CA GLY A 78 -3.58 -2.82 -2.36
C GLY A 78 -4.86 -2.42 -1.65
N ASP A 79 -5.95 -3.10 -2.00
CA ASP A 79 -7.24 -2.97 -1.32
C ASP A 79 -7.45 -4.14 -0.35
N ILE A 80 -6.49 -4.37 0.54
CA ILE A 80 -6.68 -5.41 1.55
C ILE A 80 -7.97 -5.13 2.35
N GLY A 81 -8.83 -6.15 2.46
CA GLY A 81 -10.08 -6.10 3.22
C GLY A 81 -10.06 -6.92 4.50
N GLN A 82 -8.95 -7.62 4.76
CA GLN A 82 -8.75 -8.49 5.93
C GLN A 82 -7.55 -8.03 6.77
N GLY A 83 -7.39 -8.63 7.96
CA GLY A 83 -6.13 -8.51 8.71
C GLY A 83 -5.02 -9.40 8.16
N LEU A 84 -3.77 -9.04 8.47
CA LEU A 84 -2.64 -9.94 8.26
C LEU A 84 -2.57 -10.99 9.37
N THR A 85 -2.38 -12.24 8.95
CA THR A 85 -2.04 -13.36 9.83
C THR A 85 -0.56 -13.32 10.20
N ASP A 86 -0.17 -13.99 11.28
CA ASP A 86 1.22 -14.03 11.73
C ASP A 86 2.16 -14.62 10.66
N SER A 87 1.70 -15.65 9.93
CA SER A 87 2.44 -16.22 8.80
C SER A 87 2.66 -15.22 7.66
N GLN A 88 1.67 -14.37 7.36
CA GLN A 88 1.81 -13.35 6.33
C GLN A 88 2.76 -12.23 6.77
N ILE A 89 2.79 -11.91 8.07
CA ILE A 89 3.73 -10.93 8.63
C ILE A 89 5.16 -11.48 8.61
N GLU A 90 5.34 -12.75 8.96
CA GLU A 90 6.63 -13.43 8.88
C GLU A 90 7.14 -13.50 7.44
N GLU A 91 6.26 -13.80 6.48
CA GLU A 91 6.59 -13.86 5.05
C GLU A 91 6.97 -12.50 4.48
N LEU A 92 6.29 -11.41 4.88
CA LEU A 92 6.67 -10.03 4.53
C LEU A 92 7.98 -9.60 5.20
N GLY A 93 8.30 -10.11 6.39
CA GLY A 93 9.52 -9.76 7.11
C GLY A 93 9.67 -8.25 7.33
N ARG A 94 10.81 -7.68 6.91
CA ARG A 94 11.12 -6.25 7.08
C ARG A 94 10.32 -5.41 6.08
N VAL A 95 9.61 -4.40 6.57
CA VAL A 95 8.97 -3.35 5.75
C VAL A 95 9.52 -1.98 6.17
N ASP A 96 10.21 -1.26 5.29
CA ASP A 96 10.66 0.10 5.62
C ASP A 96 9.58 1.13 5.30
N ILE A 97 8.89 0.98 4.17
CA ILE A 97 7.85 1.90 3.69
C ILE A 97 6.55 1.12 3.46
N LEU A 98 5.48 1.50 4.16
CA LEU A 98 4.17 0.86 4.05
C LEU A 98 3.16 1.81 3.39
N LEU A 99 2.60 1.40 2.25
CA LEU A 99 1.46 2.05 1.60
C LEU A 99 0.17 1.38 2.11
N LEU A 100 -0.58 2.10 2.95
CA LEU A 100 -1.62 1.54 3.82
C LEU A 100 -3.00 2.15 3.50
N PRO A 101 -4.01 1.38 3.07
CA PRO A 101 -5.37 1.89 2.95
C PRO A 101 -5.96 2.17 4.34
N VAL A 102 -6.55 3.35 4.54
CA VAL A 102 -7.06 3.77 5.87
C VAL A 102 -8.50 4.31 5.88
N GLY A 103 -9.16 4.41 4.73
CA GLY A 103 -10.50 5.01 4.63
C GLY A 103 -11.66 4.08 4.94
N GLY A 104 -11.44 2.78 5.16
CA GLY A 104 -12.52 1.81 5.34
C GLY A 104 -13.38 1.66 4.09
N GLY A 105 -14.66 1.32 4.30
CA GLY A 105 -15.63 1.11 3.23
C GLY A 105 -15.32 -0.14 2.41
N ASN A 106 -14.55 0.03 1.34
CA ASN A 106 -14.16 -1.06 0.46
C ASN A 106 -12.86 -1.78 0.90
N THR A 107 -12.12 -1.22 1.85
CA THR A 107 -10.90 -1.82 2.41
C THR A 107 -11.04 -2.03 3.92
N ILE A 108 -9.95 -2.40 4.58
CA ILE A 108 -9.82 -2.42 6.04
C ILE A 108 -10.22 -1.08 6.72
N SER A 109 -10.78 -1.19 7.93
CA SER A 109 -11.13 -0.04 8.77
C SER A 109 -9.90 0.69 9.33
N PRO A 110 -10.03 1.96 9.78
CA PRO A 110 -8.94 2.69 10.41
C PRO A 110 -8.27 1.94 11.58
N GLY A 111 -9.06 1.29 12.45
CA GLY A 111 -8.52 0.52 13.58
C GLY A 111 -7.73 -0.72 13.14
N LYS A 112 -8.19 -1.39 12.07
CA LYS A 112 -7.51 -2.55 11.47
C LYS A 112 -6.21 -2.12 10.76
N ALA A 113 -6.23 -0.97 10.09
CA ALA A 113 -5.03 -0.38 9.52
C ALA A 113 -3.99 -0.04 10.60
N ALA A 114 -4.42 0.52 11.74
CA ALA A 114 -3.54 0.78 12.88
C ALA A 114 -2.98 -0.52 13.49
N GLU A 115 -3.75 -1.62 13.51
CA GLU A 115 -3.27 -2.95 13.92
C GLU A 115 -2.17 -3.46 13.00
N ILE A 116 -2.38 -3.41 11.68
CA ILE A 116 -1.38 -3.83 10.69
C ILE A 116 -0.11 -2.98 10.81
N MET A 117 -0.23 -1.66 10.95
CA MET A 117 0.89 -0.75 11.17
C MET A 117 1.72 -1.16 12.40
N ARG A 118 1.06 -1.48 13.52
CA ARG A 118 1.75 -1.91 14.75
C ARG A 118 2.42 -3.27 14.64
N LYS A 119 1.88 -4.17 13.80
CA LYS A 119 2.45 -5.52 13.59
C LYS A 119 3.65 -5.51 12.65
N LEU A 120 3.63 -4.66 11.62
CA LEU A 120 4.73 -4.55 10.65
C LEU A 120 5.85 -3.60 11.08
N GLU A 121 5.60 -2.71 12.05
CA GLU A 121 6.55 -1.73 12.59
C GLU A 121 7.39 -0.99 11.52
N PRO A 122 6.77 -0.44 10.45
CA PRO A 122 7.53 0.17 9.37
C PRO A 122 8.19 1.49 9.80
N SER A 123 9.29 1.86 9.18
CA SER A 123 9.90 3.19 9.40
C SER A 123 9.00 4.31 8.90
N VAL A 124 8.36 4.13 7.73
CA VAL A 124 7.46 5.11 7.12
C VAL A 124 6.13 4.48 6.76
N VAL A 125 5.04 5.18 7.07
CA VAL A 125 3.68 4.83 6.66
C VAL A 125 3.13 5.93 5.78
N ILE A 126 2.66 5.58 4.60
CA ILE A 126 1.99 6.47 3.66
C ILE A 126 0.53 6.02 3.58
N PRO A 127 -0.39 6.74 4.26
CA PRO A 127 -1.81 6.42 4.19
C PRO A 127 -2.35 6.66 2.77
N MET A 128 -3.26 5.80 2.33
CA MET A 128 -3.96 5.91 1.05
C MET A 128 -5.43 5.49 1.18
N HIS A 129 -6.20 5.60 0.10
CA HIS A 129 -7.60 5.13 0.05
C HIS A 129 -8.50 5.71 1.16
N PHE A 130 -8.39 7.02 1.44
CA PHE A 130 -9.26 7.75 2.35
C PHE A 130 -10.03 8.86 1.62
N GLN A 131 -10.97 9.50 2.32
CA GLN A 131 -11.80 10.56 1.74
C GLN A 131 -10.95 11.71 1.20
N SER A 132 -11.16 12.05 -0.06
CA SER A 132 -10.61 13.23 -0.73
C SER A 132 -11.70 13.87 -1.59
N ASP A 133 -11.45 15.09 -2.07
CA ASP A 133 -12.36 15.79 -3.00
C ASP A 133 -12.58 15.02 -4.32
N LEU A 134 -11.68 14.07 -4.64
CA LEU A 134 -11.75 13.22 -5.83
C LEU A 134 -12.48 11.89 -5.60
N SER A 135 -12.80 11.55 -4.34
CA SER A 135 -13.37 10.25 -3.98
C SER A 135 -14.84 10.14 -4.38
N THR A 136 -15.19 9.14 -5.18
CA THR A 136 -16.58 8.84 -5.58
C THR A 136 -17.30 7.91 -4.61
N SER A 137 -16.59 7.34 -3.64
CA SER A 137 -17.09 6.37 -2.67
C SER A 137 -17.15 6.97 -1.26
N SER A 138 -18.05 6.44 -0.42
CA SER A 138 -18.18 6.84 0.98
C SER A 138 -17.00 6.30 1.82
N LEU A 139 -15.85 6.97 1.71
CA LEU A 139 -14.66 6.70 2.51
C LEU A 139 -14.66 7.59 3.76
N LEU A 140 -14.01 7.10 4.82
CA LEU A 140 -13.76 7.89 6.01
C LEU A 140 -12.60 8.88 5.79
N PRO A 141 -12.61 10.04 6.45
CA PRO A 141 -11.48 10.97 6.41
C PRO A 141 -10.28 10.39 7.16
N ILE A 142 -9.07 10.76 6.75
CA ILE A 142 -7.81 10.33 7.37
C ILE A 142 -7.77 10.56 8.89
N GLY A 143 -8.48 11.59 9.40
CA GLY A 143 -8.56 11.89 10.82
C GLY A 143 -9.06 10.72 11.68
N GLN A 144 -9.86 9.79 11.12
CA GLN A 144 -10.25 8.58 11.84
C GLN A 144 -9.05 7.67 12.12
N PHE A 145 -8.16 7.50 11.13
CA PHE A 145 -6.93 6.74 11.32
C PHE A 145 -5.94 7.45 12.23
N LEU A 146 -5.76 8.76 12.09
CA LEU A 146 -4.86 9.53 12.96
C LEU A 146 -5.27 9.41 14.44
N LYS A 147 -6.57 9.40 14.73
CA LYS A 147 -7.10 9.18 16.08
C LYS A 147 -6.70 7.81 16.65
N GLU A 148 -6.78 6.74 15.85
CA GLU A 148 -6.40 5.37 16.26
C GLU A 148 -4.92 5.24 16.65
N ILE A 149 -4.08 6.12 16.11
CA ILE A 149 -2.62 6.14 16.36
C ILE A 149 -2.19 7.31 17.25
N GLY A 150 -3.14 8.08 17.78
CA GLY A 150 -2.86 9.18 18.71
C GLY A 150 -2.22 10.43 18.09
N ILE A 151 -2.35 10.62 16.77
CA ILE A 151 -1.85 11.81 16.05
C ILE A 151 -3.00 12.81 15.85
N SER A 152 -2.77 14.09 16.14
CA SER A 152 -3.80 15.13 16.00
C SER A 152 -3.98 15.62 14.56
N SER A 153 -2.89 15.84 13.85
CA SER A 153 -2.89 16.29 12.45
C SER A 153 -1.55 15.94 11.78
N LEU A 154 -1.56 15.92 10.45
CA LEU A 154 -0.37 15.80 9.61
C LEU A 154 -0.40 16.91 8.58
N GLU A 155 0.77 17.48 8.30
CA GLU A 155 0.93 18.43 7.20
C GLU A 155 1.08 17.66 5.88
N PRO A 156 0.19 17.86 4.89
CA PRO A 156 0.32 17.21 3.58
C PRO A 156 1.55 17.73 2.81
N GLN A 157 2.30 16.83 2.19
CA GLN A 157 3.44 17.18 1.33
C GLN A 157 3.21 16.75 -0.12
N SER A 158 3.65 17.56 -1.08
CA SER A 158 3.49 17.26 -2.52
C SER A 158 4.51 16.27 -3.06
N LYS A 159 5.58 16.01 -2.31
CA LYS A 159 6.66 15.10 -2.68
C LYS A 159 7.34 14.57 -1.43
N LEU A 160 7.68 13.29 -1.48
CA LEU A 160 8.50 12.60 -0.49
C LEU A 160 9.74 12.02 -1.18
N ASN A 161 10.91 12.15 -0.54
CA ASN A 161 12.16 11.56 -1.02
C ASN A 161 12.78 10.76 0.14
N ILE A 162 12.81 9.44 -0.02
CA ILE A 162 13.35 8.51 0.97
C ILE A 162 14.51 7.75 0.35
N THR A 163 15.54 7.58 1.15
CA THR A 163 16.72 6.75 0.89
C THR A 163 16.99 5.92 2.14
N ARG A 164 17.76 4.85 2.03
CA ARG A 164 18.17 4.07 3.20
C ARG A 164 18.80 4.93 4.31
N GLY A 165 19.57 5.94 3.94
CA GLY A 165 20.28 6.82 4.87
C GLY A 165 19.41 7.85 5.60
N ASN A 166 18.15 8.05 5.18
CA ASN A 166 17.26 9.04 5.80
C ASN A 166 15.97 8.43 6.40
N LEU A 167 15.89 7.10 6.50
CA LEU A 167 14.77 6.45 7.19
C LEU A 167 14.72 6.91 8.64
N PRO A 168 13.52 7.24 9.16
CA PRO A 168 13.37 7.62 10.55
C PRO A 168 13.60 6.40 11.46
N VAL A 169 14.16 6.66 12.65
CA VAL A 169 14.44 5.62 13.65
C VAL A 169 13.15 5.03 14.25
N THR A 170 12.10 5.84 14.31
CA THR A 170 10.76 5.45 14.78
C THR A 170 9.76 5.62 13.65
N THR A 171 8.70 4.80 13.62
CA THR A 171 7.61 4.91 12.64
C THR A 171 7.09 6.34 12.50
N GLN A 172 7.09 6.87 11.27
CA GLN A 172 6.48 8.16 10.95
C GLN A 172 5.39 8.00 9.89
N VAL A 173 4.25 8.65 10.12
CA VAL A 173 3.18 8.73 9.12
C VAL A 173 3.40 9.97 8.26
N MET A 174 3.51 9.79 6.95
CA MET A 174 3.76 10.85 5.97
C MET A 174 2.57 10.98 5.03
N LEU A 175 1.88 12.12 5.12
CA LEU A 175 0.69 12.40 4.31
C LEU A 175 1.09 13.06 2.99
N LEU A 176 0.79 12.40 1.86
CA LEU A 176 1.00 12.96 0.53
C LEU A 176 -0.25 13.68 0.03
N GLN A 177 -0.05 14.76 -0.74
CA GLN A 177 -1.11 15.41 -1.49
C GLN A 177 -1.45 14.59 -2.75
N PRO A 178 -2.74 14.48 -3.14
CA PRO A 178 -3.15 13.90 -4.41
C PRO A 178 -2.65 14.67 -5.63
#